data_AF-A0A7G7L5Y1-F1
#
_entry.id   AF-A0A7G7L5Y1-F1
#
_cell.length_a   1.000
_cell.length_b   1.000
_cell.length_c   1.000
_cell.angle_alpha   90.00
_cell.angle_beta   90.00
_cell.angle_gamma   90.00
#
_symmetry.space_group_name_H-M   'P 1'
#
loop_
_entity.id
_entity.type
_entity.pdbx_description
1 polymer ?
#
loop_
_entity_poly.entity_id
_entity_poly.type
_entity_poly.pdbx_seq_one_letter_code
_entity_poly.pdbx_strand_id
1 'polypeptide(L)' 'MATIYRRRASHVARIGLPTLGFDEAAQQLTATEHRTLRLIGIEAAGGHPSCVVFLAPDEPTVIASLAVLGPVPPA' A
#
# COMPACT_ATOMS: atom_id res chain seq x y z
N MET A 1 -8.92 8.46 3.03
CA MET A 1 -8.11 7.23 2.79
C MET A 1 -6.85 7.17 3.66
N ALA A 2 -6.02 8.23 3.72
CA ALA A 2 -4.77 8.24 4.50
C ALA A 2 -4.92 7.85 5.99
N THR A 3 -6.06 8.13 6.63
CA THR A 3 -6.34 7.77 8.03
C THR A 3 -6.38 6.26 8.28
N ILE A 4 -6.85 5.47 7.30
CA ILE A 4 -6.88 4.00 7.41
C ILE A 4 -5.46 3.44 7.35
N TYR A 5 -4.62 3.96 6.44
CA TYR A 5 -3.23 3.57 6.33
C TYR A 5 -2.41 3.96 7.56
N ARG A 6 -2.61 5.16 8.11
CA ARG A 6 -1.99 5.56 9.38
C ARG A 6 -2.38 4.65 10.54
N ARG A 7 -3.68 4.35 10.71
CA ARG A 7 -4.13 3.43 11.76
C ARG A 7 -3.54 2.03 11.60
N ARG A 8 -3.45 1.54 10.36
CA ARG A 8 -2.87 0.23 10.06
C ARG A 8 -1.35 0.22 10.28
N ALA A 9 -0.64 1.28 9.89
CA ALA A 9 0.78 1.47 10.19
C ALA A 9 1.04 1.42 11.70
N SER A 10 0.30 2.20 12.49
CA SER A 10 0.42 2.18 13.96
C SER A 10 0.10 0.81 14.55
N HIS A 11 -0.90 0.10 14.01
CA HIS A 11 -1.24 -1.24 14.47
C HIS A 11 -0.13 -2.27 14.14
N VAL A 12 0.38 -2.26 12.91
CA VAL A 12 1.43 -3.17 12.40
C VAL A 12 2.74 -2.95 13.17
N ALA A 13 3.12 -1.68 13.40
CA ALA A 13 4.24 -1.33 14.26
C ALA A 13 4.06 -1.84 15.71
N ARG A 14 2.85 -1.69 16.28
CA ARG A 14 2.54 -2.18 17.64
C ARG A 14 2.63 -3.70 17.78
N ILE A 15 2.35 -4.47 16.72
CA ILE A 15 2.45 -5.94 16.72
C ILE A 15 3.82 -6.45 16.24
N GLY A 16 4.80 -5.56 16.06
CA GLY A 16 6.18 -5.92 15.73
C GLY A 16 6.40 -6.36 14.28
N LEU A 17 5.45 -6.09 13.38
CA LEU A 17 5.60 -6.36 11.96
C LEU A 17 6.26 -5.17 11.25
N PRO A 18 7.15 -5.40 10.28
CA PRO A 18 7.79 -4.33 9.53
C PRO A 18 6.76 -3.56 8.68
N THR A 19 6.67 -2.25 8.89
CA THR A 19 5.75 -1.32 8.19
C THR A 19 6.35 -0.80 6.87
N LEU A 20 6.98 -1.68 6.08
CA LEU A 20 7.64 -1.27 4.83
C LEU A 20 6.63 -0.62 3.88
N GLY A 21 6.86 0.65 3.54
CA GLY A 21 6.04 1.44 2.61
C GLY A 21 4.76 2.05 3.18
N PHE A 22 4.38 1.79 4.44
CA PHE A 22 3.13 2.33 5.00
C PHE A 22 3.17 3.84 5.22
N ASP A 23 4.24 4.35 5.84
CA ASP A 23 4.37 5.78 6.12
C ASP A 23 4.58 6.59 4.83
N GLU A 24 5.37 6.06 3.90
CA GLU A 24 5.60 6.66 2.59
C GLU A 24 4.32 6.71 1.76
N ALA A 25 3.56 5.61 1.68
CA ALA A 25 2.25 5.60 1.03
C ALA A 25 1.27 6.57 1.71
N ALA A 26 1.26 6.64 3.04
CA ALA A 26 0.40 7.57 3.77
C ALA A 26 0.77 9.04 3.50
N GLN A 27 2.07 9.35 3.38
CA GLN A 27 2.56 10.67 3.04
C GLN A 27 2.19 11.05 1.60
N GLN A 28 2.44 10.17 0.63
CA GLN A 28 2.07 10.36 -0.78
C GLN A 28 0.55 10.57 -0.95
N LEU A 29 -0.26 9.74 -0.28
CA LEU A 29 -1.73 9.87 -0.28
C LEU A 29 -2.25 11.11 0.45
N THR A 30 -1.45 11.72 1.32
CA THR A 30 -1.81 12.98 1.99
C THR A 30 -1.41 14.19 1.14
N ALA A 31 -0.33 14.09 0.37
CA ALA A 31 0.19 15.15 -0.48
C ALA A 31 -0.49 15.24 -1.86
N THR A 32 -1.18 14.17 -2.29
CA THR A 32 -1.86 14.15 -3.60
C THR A 32 -3.05 15.10 -3.67
N GLU A 33 -3.20 15.78 -4.81
CA GLU A 33 -4.36 16.65 -5.11
C GLU A 33 -5.54 15.87 -5.73
N HIS A 34 -5.34 14.59 -6.10
CA HIS A 34 -6.39 13.78 -6.72
C HIS A 34 -7.49 13.44 -5.71
N ARG A 35 -8.72 13.83 -6.04
CA ARG A 35 -9.90 13.59 -5.20
C ARG A 35 -10.38 12.13 -5.25
N THR A 36 -10.09 11.43 -6.34
CA THR A 36 -10.51 10.05 -6.58
C THR A 36 -9.31 9.22 -6.97
N LEU A 37 -9.10 8.11 -6.25
CA LEU A 37 -8.05 7.14 -6.53
C LEU A 37 -8.68 5.75 -6.66
N ARG A 38 -8.14 4.95 -7.58
CA ARG A 38 -8.45 3.53 -7.72
C ARG A 38 -7.39 2.72 -6.98
N LEU A 39 -7.85 1.72 -6.24
CA LEU A 39 -6.99 0.73 -5.59
C LEU A 39 -6.91 -0.50 -6.49
N ILE A 40 -5.69 -0.89 -6.86
CA ILE A 40 -5.45 -2.13 -7.63
C ILE A 40 -4.54 -3.05 -6.82
N GLY A 41 -4.95 -4.31 -6.67
CA GLY A 41 -4.10 -5.37 -6.13
C GLY A 41 -3.26 -5.99 -7.24
N ILE A 42 -1.97 -6.18 -6.97
CA ILE A 42 -1.03 -6.86 -7.85
C ILE A 42 -0.61 -8.16 -7.18
N GLU A 43 -0.75 -9.26 -7.91
CA GLU A 43 -0.31 -10.59 -7.47
C GLU A 43 1.11 -10.87 -7.98
N ALA A 44 1.92 -11.50 -7.14
CA ALA A 44 3.19 -12.09 -7.54
C ALA A 44 2.95 -13.38 -8.33
N ALA A 45 4.01 -13.89 -8.97
CA ALA A 45 4.00 -15.23 -9.56
C ALA A 45 3.53 -16.26 -8.51
N GLY A 46 2.52 -17.07 -8.87
CA GLY A 46 1.88 -18.02 -7.96
C GLY A 46 0.58 -17.52 -7.28
N GLY A 47 0.09 -16.32 -7.62
CA GLY A 47 -1.21 -15.83 -7.16
C GLY A 47 -1.20 -15.26 -5.73
N HIS A 48 -0.03 -15.03 -5.16
CA HIS A 48 0.12 -14.42 -3.84
C HIS A 48 0.02 -12.90 -3.94
N PRO A 49 -0.70 -12.20 -3.04
CA PRO A 49 -0.72 -10.74 -3.03
C PRO A 49 0.70 -10.18 -2.85
N SER A 50 1.15 -9.36 -3.79
CA SER A 50 2.50 -8.78 -3.81
C SER A 50 2.48 -7.33 -3.36
N CYS A 51 1.59 -6.53 -3.92
CA CYS A 51 1.42 -5.13 -3.52
C CYS A 51 0.03 -4.61 -3.87
N VAL A 52 -0.31 -3.47 -3.29
CA VAL A 52 -1.46 -2.65 -3.72
C VAL A 52 -0.95 -1.30 -4.22
N VAL A 53 -1.56 -0.79 -5.29
CA VAL A 53 -1.20 0.50 -5.89
C VAL A 53 -2.40 1.44 -5.94
N PHE A 54 -2.13 2.74 -5.83
CA PHE A 54 -3.11 3.81 -5.96
C PHE A 54 -2.87 4.57 -7.25
N LEU A 55 -3.90 4.65 -8.09
CA LEU A 55 -3.84 5.31 -9.39
C LEU A 55 -4.93 6.37 -9.45
N ALA A 56 -4.58 7.54 -9.97
CA ALA A 56 -5.60 8.48 -10.43
C ALA A 56 -6.21 7.95 -11.75
N PRO A 57 -7.52 8.11 -11.98
CA PRO A 57 -8.17 7.62 -13.19
C PRO A 57 -7.62 8.28 -14.48
N ASP A 58 -7.04 9.47 -14.34
CA ASP A 58 -6.66 10.34 -15.44
C ASP A 58 -5.14 10.38 -15.66
N GLU A 59 -4.37 9.64 -14.86
CA GLU A 59 -2.91 9.58 -14.96
C GLU A 59 -2.39 8.15 -15.13
N PRO A 60 -1.37 7.94 -15.97
CA PRO A 60 -0.73 6.65 -16.13
C PRO A 60 0.21 6.29 -14.97
N THR A 61 0.47 7.22 -14.03
CA THR A 61 1.49 7.09 -12.99
C THR A 61 0.89 6.59 -11.67
N VAL A 62 1.60 5.68 -10.99
CA VAL A 62 1.25 5.23 -9.64
C VAL A 62 1.52 6.37 -8.64
N ILE A 63 0.49 6.79 -7.91
CA ILE A 63 0.56 7.84 -6.88
C ILE A 63 1.20 7.32 -5.61
N ALA A 64 0.86 6.10 -5.21
CA ALA A 64 1.41 5.43 -4.04
C ALA A 64 1.34 3.91 -4.22
N SER A 65 2.20 3.19 -3.50
CA SER A 65 2.16 1.73 -3.46
C SER A 65 2.47 1.21 -2.06
N LEU A 66 1.94 0.03 -1.75
CA LEU A 66 2.20 -0.65 -0.50
C LEU A 66 2.48 -2.11 -0.79
N ALA A 67 3.68 -2.57 -0.43
CA ALA A 67 4.02 -3.99 -0.50
C ALA A 67 3.19 -4.77 0.51
N VAL A 68 2.62 -5.89 0.06
CA VAL A 68 2.02 -6.88 0.93
C VAL A 68 3.08 -7.96 1.15
N LEU A 69 3.69 -7.95 2.32
CA LEU A 69 4.52 -9.09 2.73
C LEU A 69 3.57 -10.26 3.02
N GLY A 70 3.41 -11.13 2.03
CA GLY A 70 2.79 -12.45 2.23
C GLY A 70 3.66 -13.31 3.17
N PRO A 71 3.11 -14.39 3.74
CA PRO A 71 3.92 -15.37 4.46
C PRO A 71 5.04 -15.87 3.52
N VAL A 72 6.28 -15.86 4.02
CA VAL A 72 7.42 -16.42 3.30
C VAL A 72 7.11 -17.90 3.03
N PRO A 73 7.17 -18.39 1.78
CA PRO A 73 7.02 -19.80 1.50
C PRO A 73 8.03 -20.59 2.36
N PRO A 74 7.64 -21.74 2.94
CA PRO A 74 8.62 -22.59 3.59
C PRO A 74 9.70 -22.98 2.58
N ALA A 75 10.96 -22.87 3.00
CA ALA A 75 12.15 -23.18 2.20
C ALA A 75 12.20 -24.64 1.76
#